data_AF-A0AAE1C355-F1
#
_entry.id   AF-A0AAE1C355-F1
#
_cell.length_a   1.000
_cell.length_b   1.000
_cell.length_c   1.000
_cell.angle_alpha   90.00
_cell.angle_beta   90.00
_cell.angle_gamma   90.00
#
_symmetry.space_group_name_H-M   'P 1'
#
loop_
_entity.id
_entity.type
_entity.pdbx_description
1 polymer ?
#
loop_
_entity_poly.entity_id
_entity_poly.type
_entity_poly.pdbx_seq_one_letter_code
_entity_poly.pdbx_strand_id
1 'polypeptide(L)'
;MSHDGKSFTYVNQLASSNTDLSKREDWFTVACCPPNILRLLAQIGGYIWNTHVDCTGVSHVAVHLYVSSEFDLRIRGGEAKIRQETKWPHEGDVHFSITPSQGMVSLMLRIPGWAVEYSSRTVELNR
;
A
#
# COMPACT_ATOMS: atom_id res chain seq x y z
N MET A 1 6.88 8.25 -15.03
CA MET A 1 8.30 8.11 -14.65
C MET A 1 8.83 6.81 -15.23
N SER A 2 10.06 6.77 -15.74
CA SER A 2 10.76 5.54 -16.12
C SER A 2 11.10 4.70 -14.89
N HIS A 3 11.42 3.42 -15.09
CA HIS A 3 11.78 2.51 -13.98
C HIS A 3 13.04 2.95 -13.22
N ASP A 4 13.99 3.60 -13.90
CA ASP A 4 15.21 4.13 -13.30
C ASP A 4 15.03 5.52 -12.67
N GLY A 5 13.82 6.09 -12.72
CA GLY A 5 13.49 7.38 -12.11
C GLY A 5 14.04 8.61 -12.84
N LYS A 6 14.64 8.47 -14.03
CA LYS A 6 15.35 9.57 -14.71
C LYS A 6 14.50 10.39 -15.68
N SER A 7 13.44 9.80 -16.24
CA SER A 7 12.60 10.46 -17.25
C SER A 7 11.12 10.37 -16.93
N PHE A 8 10.35 11.35 -17.39
CA PHE A 8 8.96 11.58 -16.98
C PHE A 8 8.08 11.88 -18.18
N THR A 9 6.81 11.48 -18.10
CA THR A 9 5.75 11.96 -18.99
C THR A 9 5.04 13.13 -18.30
N TYR A 10 4.70 14.18 -19.06
CA TYR A 10 3.76 15.19 -18.59
C TYR A 10 2.32 14.73 -18.84
N VAL A 11 2.07 14.25 -20.06
CA VAL A 11 0.80 13.66 -20.49
C VAL A 11 0.94 12.15 -20.52
N ASN A 12 0.01 11.42 -19.90
CA ASN A 12 -0.05 9.96 -19.96
C ASN A 12 -1.06 9.53 -21.04
N GLN A 13 -0.63 9.59 -22.30
CA GLN A 13 -1.47 9.19 -23.45
C GLN A 13 -1.77 7.68 -23.41
N LEU A 14 -2.99 7.29 -23.81
CA LEU A 14 -3.40 5.87 -23.94
C LEU A 14 -3.03 5.27 -25.31
N ALA A 15 -2.59 6.10 -26.26
CA ALA A 15 -2.14 5.70 -27.59
C ALA A 15 -0.96 6.59 -28.03
N SER A 16 -0.16 6.11 -28.98
CA SER A 16 0.99 6.83 -29.55
C SER A 16 1.05 6.61 -31.05
N SER A 17 1.50 7.61 -31.80
CA SER A 17 1.66 7.55 -33.26
C SER A 17 2.98 8.20 -33.70
N ASN A 18 3.35 8.06 -34.97
CA ASN A 18 4.56 8.70 -35.50
C ASN A 18 4.47 10.24 -35.51
N THR A 19 3.25 10.80 -35.56
CA THR A 19 3.00 12.25 -35.56
C THR A 19 2.73 12.82 -34.17
N ASP A 20 2.45 11.96 -33.20
CA ASP A 20 2.21 12.32 -31.79
C ASP A 20 2.75 11.19 -30.91
N LEU A 21 4.04 11.29 -30.57
CA LEU A 21 4.77 10.27 -29.84
C LEU A 21 4.59 10.47 -28.33
N SER A 22 4.11 9.42 -27.65
CA SER A 22 4.13 9.33 -26.19
C SER A 22 5.57 9.06 -25.73
N LYS A 23 6.29 10.14 -25.43
CA LYS A 23 7.69 10.08 -24.98
C LYS A 23 7.88 10.63 -23.57
N ARG A 24 8.91 10.11 -22.91
CA ARG A 24 9.41 10.66 -21.65
C ARG A 24 10.52 11.65 -21.94
N GLU A 25 10.61 12.68 -21.11
CA GLU A 25 11.67 13.67 -21.11
C GLU A 25 12.35 13.67 -19.74
N ASP A 26 13.63 14.02 -19.71
CA ASP A 26 14.36 14.13 -18.44
C ASP A 26 13.83 15.29 -17.60
N TRP A 27 13.46 16.40 -18.26
CA TRP A 27 12.95 17.60 -17.59
C TRP A 27 12.00 18.41 -18.47
N PHE A 28 11.23 19.29 -17.83
CA PHE A 28 10.30 20.20 -18.50
C PHE A 28 10.54 21.64 -18.02
N THR A 29 10.25 22.63 -18.87
CA THR A 29 10.28 24.05 -18.45
C THR A 29 9.35 24.29 -17.25
N VAL A 30 8.20 23.60 -17.20
CA VAL A 30 7.30 23.56 -16.05
C VAL A 30 7.34 22.16 -15.43
N ALA A 31 8.28 21.94 -14.52
CA ALA A 31 8.56 20.62 -13.96
C ALA A 31 7.67 20.29 -12.74
N CYS A 32 6.35 20.28 -12.89
CA CYS A 32 5.46 19.89 -11.80
C CYS A 32 5.38 18.36 -11.62
N CYS A 33 5.50 17.59 -12.70
CA CYS A 33 5.35 16.12 -12.68
C CYS A 33 6.46 15.42 -11.87
N PRO A 34 7.77 15.70 -12.09
CA PRO A 34 8.83 15.02 -11.34
C PRO A 34 8.70 15.15 -9.81
N PRO A 35 8.63 16.37 -9.22
CA PRO A 35 8.53 16.51 -7.76
C PRO A 35 7.19 15.98 -7.21
N ASN A 36 6.10 16.05 -7.99
CA ASN A 36 4.81 15.50 -7.57
C ASN A 36 4.82 13.97 -7.44
N ILE A 37 5.45 13.27 -8.39
CA ILE A 37 5.58 11.81 -8.30
C ILE A 37 6.49 11.44 -7.13
N LEU A 38 7.61 12.15 -6.96
CA LEU A 38 8.55 11.89 -5.87
C LEU A 38 7.92 12.06 -4.49
N ARG A 39 7.15 13.15 -4.25
CA ARG A 39 6.46 13.33 -2.96
C ARG A 39 5.41 12.26 -2.69
N LEU A 40 4.70 11.81 -3.73
CA LEU A 40 3.70 10.74 -3.60
C LEU A 40 4.37 9.42 -3.22
N LEU A 41 5.45 9.05 -3.90
CA LEU A 41 6.21 7.84 -3.60
C LEU A 41 6.82 7.88 -2.19
N ALA A 42 7.35 9.03 -1.77
CA ALA A 42 7.85 9.22 -0.41
C ALA A 42 6.77 9.03 0.66
N GLN A 43 5.50 9.31 0.33
CA GLN A 43 4.37 9.20 1.24
C GLN A 43 3.61 7.87 1.12
N ILE A 44 4.02 6.95 0.23
CA ILE A 44 3.22 5.76 -0.11
C ILE A 44 2.90 4.89 1.11
N GLY A 45 3.80 4.81 2.09
CA GLY A 45 3.58 4.09 3.34
C GLY A 45 2.35 4.55 4.11
N GLY A 46 2.06 5.85 4.10
CA GLY A 46 0.89 6.44 4.77
C GLY A 46 -0.44 6.11 4.11
N TYR A 47 -0.43 5.55 2.90
CA TYR A 47 -1.64 5.10 2.20
C TYR A 47 -1.90 3.60 2.38
N ILE A 48 -0.97 2.84 2.99
CA ILE A 48 -1.12 1.39 3.18
C ILE A 48 -2.18 1.12 4.25
N TRP A 49 -2.10 1.81 5.39
CA TRP A 49 -2.94 1.57 6.54
C TRP A 49 -3.55 2.85 7.12
N ASN A 50 -4.70 2.71 7.76
CA ASN A 50 -5.19 3.67 8.74
C ASN A 50 -5.46 2.97 10.08
N THR A 51 -5.51 3.75 11.16
CA THR A 51 -5.77 3.21 12.49
C THR A 51 -6.87 3.99 13.18
N HIS A 52 -7.68 3.30 13.97
CA HIS A 52 -8.61 3.92 14.90
C HIS A 52 -8.76 3.05 16.15
N VAL A 53 -9.12 3.66 17.27
CA VAL A 53 -9.44 2.96 18.52
C VAL A 53 -10.91 3.16 18.79
N ASP A 54 -11.65 2.08 19.03
CA ASP A 54 -13.08 2.16 19.35
C ASP A 54 -13.34 2.51 20.83
N CYS A 55 -14.63 2.58 21.21
CA CYS A 55 -15.02 2.87 22.60
C CYS A 55 -14.66 1.74 23.59
N THR A 56 -14.36 0.54 23.13
CA THR A 56 -13.93 -0.60 23.97
C THR A 56 -12.41 -0.59 24.21
N GLY A 57 -11.68 0.21 23.43
CA GLY A 57 -10.23 0.32 23.47
C GLY A 57 -9.51 -0.66 22.53
N VAL A 58 -10.25 -1.31 21.62
CA VAL A 58 -9.68 -2.18 20.59
C VAL A 58 -9.07 -1.33 19.49
N SER A 59 -7.86 -1.71 19.07
CA SER A 59 -7.17 -1.04 17.95
C SER A 59 -7.56 -1.70 16.64
N HIS A 60 -8.16 -0.91 15.76
CA HIS A 60 -8.57 -1.31 14.43
C HIS A 60 -7.58 -0.77 13.40
N VAL A 61 -7.14 -1.65 12.50
CA VAL A 61 -6.23 -1.31 11.41
C VAL A 61 -6.92 -1.63 10.10
N ALA A 62 -7.26 -0.63 9.28
CA ALA A 62 -7.73 -0.91 7.92
C ALA A 62 -6.54 -0.99 6.97
N VAL A 63 -6.55 -2.01 6.12
CA VAL A 63 -5.56 -2.22 5.08
C VAL A 63 -6.15 -1.78 3.75
N HIS A 64 -5.60 -0.73 3.18
CA HIS A 64 -6.05 -0.15 1.90
C HIS A 64 -5.19 -0.63 0.73
N LEU A 65 -3.87 -0.72 0.89
CA LEU A 65 -2.99 -1.19 -0.18
C LEU A 65 -2.36 -2.50 0.21
N TYR A 66 -2.25 -3.42 -0.76
CA TYR A 66 -1.55 -4.66 -0.54
C TYR A 66 -0.10 -4.53 -0.99
N VAL A 67 0.80 -4.26 -0.03
CA VAL A 67 2.24 -4.06 -0.24
C VAL A 67 3.00 -4.76 0.87
N SER A 68 4.08 -5.48 0.54
CA SER A 68 4.95 -6.08 1.56
C SER A 68 5.53 -5.00 2.46
N SER A 69 5.20 -5.05 3.75
CA SER A 69 5.43 -3.96 4.70
C SER A 69 5.31 -4.42 6.16
N GLU A 70 5.88 -3.62 7.08
CA GLU A 70 5.75 -3.81 8.53
C GLU A 70 5.16 -2.57 9.20
N PHE A 71 4.28 -2.80 10.17
CA PHE A 71 3.66 -1.77 10.99
C PHE A 71 3.88 -2.06 12.47
N ASP A 72 4.54 -1.13 13.15
CA ASP A 72 4.58 -1.12 14.61
C ASP A 72 3.45 -0.22 15.13
N LEU A 73 2.50 -0.83 15.83
CA LEU A 73 1.28 -0.21 16.32
C LEU A 73 1.27 -0.16 17.84
N ARG A 74 1.02 1.02 18.41
CA ARG A 74 0.69 1.14 19.83
C ARG A 74 -0.76 0.75 20.06
N ILE A 75 -0.99 -0.15 21.01
CA ILE A 75 -2.31 -0.66 21.37
C ILE A 75 -2.51 -0.56 22.89
N ARG A 76 -3.74 -0.77 23.35
CA ARG A 76 -4.03 -0.73 24.78
C ARG A 76 -3.23 -1.82 25.52
N GLY A 77 -2.33 -1.41 26.40
CA GLY A 77 -1.51 -2.32 27.21
C GLY A 77 -0.16 -2.70 26.60
N GLY A 78 0.16 -2.25 25.38
CA GLY A 78 1.46 -2.54 24.78
C GLY A 78 1.58 -2.15 23.31
N GLU A 79 2.29 -2.98 22.58
CA GLU A 79 2.55 -2.82 21.14
C GLU A 79 2.13 -4.06 20.36
N ALA A 80 1.80 -3.89 19.09
CA ALA A 80 1.61 -4.97 18.14
C ALA A 80 2.44 -4.71 16.89
N LYS A 81 3.02 -5.78 16.35
CA LYS A 81 3.64 -5.75 15.02
C LYS A 81 2.71 -6.44 14.02
N ILE A 82 2.38 -5.76 12.94
CA ILE A 82 1.68 -6.33 11.79
C ILE A 82 2.69 -6.42 10.65
N ARG A 83 2.85 -7.62 10.10
CA ARG A 83 3.65 -7.84 8.89
C ARG A 83 2.72 -8.28 7.77
N GLN A 84 2.88 -7.65 6.62
CA GLN A 84 2.23 -8.03 5.38
C GLN A 84 3.29 -8.57 4.41
N GLU A 85 3.03 -9.74 3.83
CA GLU A 85 3.88 -10.36 2.82
C GLU A 85 3.04 -10.75 1.61
N THR A 86 3.44 -10.29 0.43
CA THR A 86 2.72 -10.55 -0.81
C THR A 86 3.61 -10.32 -2.03
N LYS A 87 3.25 -10.95 -3.15
CA LYS A 87 3.77 -10.65 -4.49
C LYS A 87 2.78 -9.82 -5.33
N TRP A 88 1.76 -9.25 -4.70
CA TRP A 88 0.90 -8.25 -5.32
C TRP A 88 1.74 -7.14 -5.99
N PRO A 89 1.39 -6.69 -7.20
CA PRO A 89 0.17 -6.98 -7.96
C PRO A 89 0.24 -8.21 -8.87
N HIS A 90 1.29 -9.04 -8.81
CA HIS A 90 1.47 -10.19 -9.70
C HIS A 90 0.68 -11.44 -9.27
N GLU A 91 0.54 -11.65 -7.96
CA GLU A 91 -0.22 -12.75 -7.37
C GLU A 91 -1.24 -12.19 -6.38
N GLY A 92 -2.37 -12.91 -6.18
CA GLY A 92 -3.48 -12.48 -5.33
C GLY A 92 -3.33 -12.80 -3.85
N ASP A 93 -2.33 -13.62 -3.48
CA ASP A 93 -2.13 -14.06 -2.10
C ASP A 93 -1.49 -12.97 -1.25
N VAL A 94 -2.06 -12.74 -0.06
CA VAL A 94 -1.55 -11.81 0.93
C VAL A 94 -1.51 -12.49 2.28
N HIS A 95 -0.32 -12.63 2.84
CA HIS A 95 -0.11 -13.17 4.18
C HIS A 95 -0.02 -12.02 5.20
N PHE A 96 -0.78 -12.14 6.28
CA PHE A 96 -0.71 -11.22 7.42
C PHE A 96 -0.25 -11.97 8.66
N SER A 97 0.83 -11.50 9.27
CA SER A 97 1.25 -11.94 10.60
C SER A 97 0.99 -10.82 11.60
N ILE A 98 0.24 -11.11 12.67
CA ILE A 98 -0.11 -10.15 13.71
C ILE A 98 0.47 -10.66 15.02
N THR A 99 1.36 -9.88 15.63
CA THR A 99 1.99 -10.23 16.92
C THR A 99 1.70 -9.13 17.94
N PRO A 100 0.58 -9.20 18.66
CA PRO A 100 0.31 -8.30 19.77
C PRO A 100 1.07 -8.76 21.02
N SER A 101 1.65 -7.82 21.77
CA SER A 101 2.23 -8.10 23.09
C SER A 101 1.16 -8.29 24.16
N GLN A 102 0.08 -7.51 24.08
CA GLN A 102 -1.12 -7.61 24.92
C GLN A 102 -2.34 -7.08 24.16
N GLY A 103 -3.55 -7.50 24.53
CA GLY A 103 -4.79 -6.96 23.95
C GLY A 103 -5.14 -7.54 22.57
N MET A 104 -6.10 -6.88 21.90
CA MET A 104 -6.67 -7.34 20.63
C MET A 104 -6.45 -6.29 19.53
N VAL A 105 -6.10 -6.77 18.35
CA VAL A 105 -6.03 -5.98 17.11
C VAL A 105 -7.07 -6.51 16.14
N SER A 106 -7.90 -5.61 15.62
CA SER A 106 -8.87 -5.91 14.57
C SER A 106 -8.30 -5.47 13.23
N LEU A 107 -8.18 -6.40 12.28
CA LEU A 107 -7.70 -6.12 10.93
C LEU A 107 -8.90 -6.03 9.97
N MET A 108 -9.02 -4.91 9.26
CA MET A 108 -10.09 -4.69 8.28
C MET A 108 -9.47 -4.66 6.88
N LEU A 109 -9.73 -5.71 6.09
CA LEU A 109 -9.10 -5.87 4.78
C LEU A 109 -9.98 -5.26 3.69
N ARG A 110 -9.42 -4.39 2.84
CA ARG A 110 -10.14 -3.90 1.65
C ARG A 110 -10.32 -5.03 0.64
N ILE A 111 -11.55 -5.40 0.34
CA ILE A 111 -11.84 -6.24 -0.82
C ILE A 111 -11.78 -5.36 -2.08
N PRO A 112 -10.85 -5.59 -3.03
CA PRO A 112 -10.80 -4.80 -4.26
C PRO A 112 -12.07 -5.01 -5.09
N GLY A 113 -12.68 -3.93 -5.58
CA GLY A 113 -13.94 -4.02 -6.34
C GLY A 113 -13.85 -4.79 -7.67
N TRP A 114 -12.65 -5.07 -8.15
CA TRP A 114 -12.41 -5.91 -9.34
C TRP A 114 -12.24 -7.40 -9.00
N ALA A 115 -12.10 -7.76 -7.72
CA ALA A 115 -11.98 -9.15 -7.31
C ALA A 115 -13.32 -9.86 -7.55
N VAL A 116 -13.27 -10.98 -8.26
CA VAL A 116 -14.46 -11.83 -8.50
C VAL A 116 -14.74 -12.70 -7.29
N GLU A 117 -13.67 -13.20 -6.65
CA GLU A 117 -13.74 -14.05 -5.47
C GLU A 117 -12.67 -13.62 -4.46
N TYR A 118 -12.95 -13.86 -3.18
CA TYR A 118 -11.98 -13.70 -2.10
C TYR A 118 -12.24 -14.76 -1.03
N SER A 119 -11.18 -15.17 -0.36
CA SER A 119 -11.27 -16.04 0.81
C SER A 119 -10.23 -15.60 1.84
N SER A 120 -10.49 -15.90 3.10
CA SER A 120 -9.56 -15.65 4.20
C SER A 120 -9.49 -16.88 5.09
N ARG A 121 -8.28 -17.25 5.49
CA ARG A 121 -8.04 -18.31 6.47
C ARG A 121 -7.15 -17.77 7.59
N THR A 122 -7.59 -17.98 8.82
CA THR A 122 -6.80 -17.68 10.02
C THR A 122 -6.12 -18.95 10.51
N VAL A 123 -4.84 -18.84 10.88
CA VAL A 123 -4.07 -19.92 11.48
C VAL A 123 -3.45 -19.38 12.77
N GLU A 124 -3.73 -20.04 13.89
CA GLU A 124 -3.07 -19.73 15.16
C GLU A 124 -1.69 -20.41 15.16
N LEU A 125 -0.64 -19.61 15.28
CA LEU A 125 0.72 -20.11 15.44
C LEU A 125 0.93 -20.41 16.93
N ASN A 126 0.78 -21.67 17.32
CA ASN A 126 1.13 -22.12 18.67
C ASN A 126 2.61 -21.80 18.94
N ARG A 127 2.88 -21.03 20.00
CA ARG A 127 4.21 -20.87 20.59
C ARG A 127 4.32 -21.71 21.85
#